data_AF-A0A7C2FWL7-F1
#
_entry.id   AF-A0A7C2FWL7-F1
#
_cell.length_a   1.000
_cell.length_b   1.000
_cell.length_c   1.000
_cell.angle_alpha   90.00
_cell.angle_beta   90.00
_cell.angle_gamma   90.00
#
_symmetry.space_group_name_H-M   'P 1'
#
loop_
_entity.id
_entity.type
_entity.pdbx_description
1 polymer ?
#
loop_
_entity_poly.entity_id
_entity_poly.type
_entity_poly.pdbx_seq_one_letter_code
_entity_poly.pdbx_strand_id
1 'polypeptide(L)'
;MRTDRNQIRFNQVLLVALLPLGALLDRPGLVYLLFLLMASQHTPLDLMAALKRLLRIPPRVVEEDPRPHRFARSLGALFLGLASLALLLGLKALGYGLALLVALLAFVNLAFGFCLGCFLYLHLRYARALMSGR
;
A
#
# COMPACT_ATOMS: atom_id res chain seq x y z
N MET A 1 -13.26 -12.60 11.57
CA MET A 1 -12.23 -12.85 10.52
C MET A 1 -10.93 -12.30 11.06
N ARG A 2 -9.83 -13.03 10.90
CA ARG A 2 -8.56 -12.69 11.53
C ARG A 2 -7.59 -12.07 10.53
N THR A 3 -6.91 -10.98 10.89
CA THR A 3 -5.92 -10.27 10.07
C THR A 3 -4.59 -10.19 10.79
N ASP A 4 -3.48 -10.30 10.04
CA ASP A 4 -2.13 -10.20 10.58
C ASP A 4 -1.67 -8.73 10.61
N ARG A 5 -1.71 -8.13 11.80
CA ARG A 5 -1.35 -6.72 12.00
C ARG A 5 0.11 -6.41 11.66
N ASN A 6 1.01 -7.38 11.86
CA ASN A 6 2.42 -7.21 11.51
C ASN A 6 2.63 -7.17 10.00
N GLN A 7 1.74 -7.80 9.21
CA GLN A 7 1.80 -7.69 7.75
C GLN A 7 1.46 -6.26 7.27
N ILE A 8 0.48 -5.61 7.92
CA ILE A 8 0.11 -4.21 7.60
C ILE A 8 1.27 -3.26 7.92
N ARG A 9 1.83 -3.37 9.14
CA ARG A 9 2.97 -2.53 9.55
C ARG A 9 4.20 -2.76 8.68
N PHE A 10 4.47 -4.00 8.29
CA PHE A 10 5.59 -4.31 7.40
C PHE A 10 5.50 -3.58 6.06
N ASN A 11 4.31 -3.60 5.42
CA ASN A 11 4.08 -2.86 4.19
C ASN A 11 4.24 -1.34 4.39
N GLN A 12 3.68 -0.78 5.47
CA GLN A 12 3.83 0.66 5.78
C GLN A 12 5.29 1.06 5.95
N VAL A 13 6.06 0.30 6.73
CA VAL A 13 7.48 0.57 6.99
C VAL A 13 8.28 0.53 5.68
N LEU A 14 8.03 -0.45 4.81
CA LEU A 14 8.68 -0.50 3.50
C LEU A 14 8.36 0.74 2.66
N LEU A 15 7.10 1.15 2.56
CA LEU A 15 6.71 2.32 1.77
C LEU A 15 7.33 3.61 2.32
N VAL A 16 7.29 3.80 3.64
CA VAL A 16 7.83 4.99 4.32
C VAL A 16 9.34 5.07 4.22
N ALA A 17 10.05 3.95 4.24
CA ALA A 17 11.51 3.94 4.17
C ALA A 17 12.03 3.97 2.71
N LEU A 18 11.51 3.11 1.83
CA LEU A 18 12.10 2.89 0.51
C LEU A 18 11.65 3.93 -0.53
N LEU A 19 10.45 4.51 -0.44
CA LEU A 19 10.00 5.51 -1.44
C LEU A 19 10.79 6.83 -1.33
N PRO A 20 10.97 7.43 -0.14
CA PRO A 20 11.81 8.61 0.00
C PRO A 20 13.27 8.32 -0.35
N LEU A 21 13.79 7.15 0.04
CA LEU A 21 15.14 6.73 -0.33
C LEU A 21 15.30 6.60 -1.85
N GLY A 22 14.30 6.03 -2.54
CA GLY A 22 14.29 5.91 -4.00
C GLY A 22 14.25 7.27 -4.69
N ALA A 23 13.48 8.22 -4.14
CA ALA A 23 13.45 9.59 -4.64
C ALA A 23 14.78 10.32 -4.40
N LEU A 24 15.38 10.16 -3.22
CA LEU A 24 16.64 10.82 -2.85
C LEU A 24 17.83 10.30 -3.65
N LEU A 25 17.88 8.99 -3.93
CA LEU A 25 18.94 8.35 -4.71
C LEU A 25 18.71 8.41 -6.23
N ASP A 26 17.60 9.02 -6.67
CA ASP A 26 17.10 8.99 -8.05
C ASP A 26 17.08 7.56 -8.64
N ARG A 27 16.66 6.58 -7.83
CA ARG A 27 16.56 5.16 -8.19
C ARG A 27 15.09 4.77 -8.36
N PRO A 28 14.50 4.94 -9.56
CA PRO A 28 13.09 4.59 -9.80
C PRO A 28 12.80 3.10 -9.63
N GLY A 29 13.84 2.26 -9.67
CA GLY A 29 13.75 0.82 -9.40
C GLY A 29 13.08 0.47 -8.07
N LEU A 30 13.23 1.30 -7.02
CA LEU A 30 12.54 1.07 -5.74
C LEU A 30 11.02 1.27 -5.84
N VAL A 31 10.58 2.25 -6.64
CA VAL A 31 9.16 2.50 -6.91
C VAL A 31 8.57 1.33 -7.68
N TYR A 32 9.27 0.84 -8.71
CA TYR A 32 8.84 -0.33 -9.49
C TYR A 32 8.76 -1.60 -8.64
N LEU A 33 9.77 -1.85 -7.80
CA LEU A 33 9.80 -2.99 -6.90
C LEU A 33 8.60 -2.96 -5.94
N LEU A 34 8.35 -1.82 -5.30
CA LEU A 34 7.23 -1.68 -4.36
C LEU A 34 5.87 -1.79 -5.05
N PHE A 35 5.74 -1.24 -6.26
CA PHE A 35 4.56 -1.45 -7.09
C PHE A 35 4.29 -2.96 -7.31
N LEU A 36 5.29 -3.71 -7.75
CA LEU A 36 5.17 -5.16 -7.98
C LEU A 36 4.83 -5.92 -6.69
N LEU A 37 5.48 -5.58 -5.58
CA LEU A 37 5.19 -6.19 -4.28
C LEU A 37 3.74 -5.90 -3.84
N MET A 38 3.25 -4.67 -4.01
CA MET A 38 1.86 -4.35 -3.67
C MET A 38 0.86 -5.05 -4.60
N ALA A 39 1.13 -5.09 -5.90
CA ALA A 39 0.30 -5.73 -6.92
C ALA A 39 0.23 -7.26 -6.76
N SER A 40 1.28 -7.90 -6.23
CA SER A 40 1.34 -9.36 -6.00
C SER A 40 0.27 -9.91 -5.04
N GLN A 41 -0.49 -9.05 -4.34
CA GLN A 41 -1.66 -9.52 -3.59
C GLN A 41 -2.76 -10.15 -4.47
N HIS A 42 -2.74 -9.86 -5.78
CA HIS A 42 -3.67 -10.44 -6.76
C HIS A 42 -3.17 -11.76 -7.34
N THR A 43 -1.92 -12.16 -7.05
CA THR A 43 -1.34 -13.42 -7.49
C THR A 43 -1.48 -14.50 -6.40
N PRO A 44 -1.51 -15.80 -6.76
CA PRO A 44 -1.59 -16.88 -5.78
C PRO A 44 -0.39 -16.93 -4.82
N LEU A 45 0.76 -16.39 -5.25
CA LEU A 45 1.94 -16.17 -4.44
C LEU A 45 2.07 -14.68 -4.09
N ASP A 46 1.58 -14.26 -2.93
CA ASP A 46 1.79 -12.89 -2.45
C ASP A 46 3.27 -12.71 -2.08
N LEU A 47 4.03 -12.05 -2.96
CA LEU A 47 5.46 -11.82 -2.79
C LEU A 47 5.76 -11.03 -1.52
N MET A 48 4.85 -10.14 -1.09
CA MET A 48 5.01 -9.41 0.17
C MET A 48 4.91 -10.35 1.36
N ALA A 49 3.98 -11.31 1.31
CA ALA A 49 3.86 -12.32 2.36
C ALA A 49 5.06 -13.28 2.36
N ALA A 50 5.56 -13.65 1.19
CA ALA A 50 6.78 -14.45 1.04
C ALA A 50 8.00 -13.70 1.61
N LEU A 51 8.17 -12.41 1.30
CA LEU A 51 9.23 -11.56 1.83
C LEU A 51 9.17 -11.46 3.36
N LYS A 52 7.97 -11.26 3.92
CA LYS A 52 7.78 -11.25 5.37
C LYS A 52 8.19 -12.58 6.01
N ARG A 53 7.80 -13.71 5.39
CA ARG A 53 8.17 -15.06 5.86
C ARG A 53 9.68 -15.28 5.77
N LEU A 54 10.31 -14.82 4.69
CA LEU A 54 11.77 -14.87 4.51
C LEU A 54 12.49 -14.08 5.60
N LEU A 55 11.97 -12.91 5.98
CA LEU A 55 12.49 -12.07 7.06
C LEU A 55 12.10 -12.54 8.48
N ARG A 56 11.43 -13.70 8.60
CA ARG A 56 11.05 -14.32 9.89
C ARG A 56 10.27 -13.39 10.82
N ILE A 57 9.47 -12.48 10.27
CA ILE A 57 8.66 -11.55 11.09
C ILE A 57 7.45 -12.32 11.65
N PRO A 58 7.28 -12.40 12.98
CA PRO A 58 6.21 -13.18 13.59
C PRO A 58 4.84 -12.61 13.19
N PRO A 59 3.84 -13.47 12.90
CA PRO A 59 2.47 -13.02 12.67
C PRO A 59 1.85 -12.53 13.98
N ARG A 60 1.13 -11.40 13.94
CA ARG A 60 0.32 -10.93 15.06
C ARG A 60 -1.13 -10.90 14.63
N VAL A 61 -1.82 -12.00 14.90
CA VAL A 61 -3.19 -12.21 14.45
C VAL A 61 -4.15 -11.46 15.38
N VAL A 62 -4.96 -10.57 14.80
CA VAL A 62 -5.97 -9.77 15.50
C VAL A 62 -7.32 -9.96 14.81
N GLU A 63 -8.39 -9.86 15.59
CA GLU A 63 -9.78 -9.92 15.10
C GLU A 63 -10.15 -8.61 14.37
N GLU A 64 -9.63 -8.41 13.16
CA GLU A 64 -9.86 -7.24 12.29
C GLU A 64 -10.27 -7.75 10.89
N ASP A 65 -11.21 -7.09 10.21
CA ASP A 65 -11.65 -7.49 8.85
C ASP A 65 -10.54 -7.21 7.80
N PRO A 66 -10.08 -8.21 7.03
CA PRO A 66 -9.02 -8.03 6.04
C PRO A 66 -9.46 -7.26 4.78
N ARG A 67 -10.77 -7.17 4.49
CA ARG A 67 -11.32 -6.56 3.27
C ARG A 67 -10.88 -5.09 3.06
N PRO A 68 -11.06 -4.16 4.02
CA PRO A 68 -10.64 -2.77 3.87
C PRO A 68 -9.13 -2.62 3.67
N HIS A 69 -8.32 -3.48 4.30
CA HIS A 69 -6.87 -3.44 4.14
C HIS A 69 -6.41 -3.87 2.74
N ARG A 70 -7.04 -4.90 2.15
CA ARG A 70 -6.77 -5.28 0.75
C ARG A 70 -7.13 -4.16 -0.22
N PHE A 71 -8.25 -3.49 0.01
CA PHE A 71 -8.63 -2.31 -0.78
C PHE A 71 -7.59 -1.20 -0.69
N ALA A 72 -7.15 -0.86 0.53
CA ALA A 72 -6.10 0.14 0.73
C ALA A 72 -4.78 -0.23 0.03
N ARG A 73 -4.40 -1.52 0.04
CA ARG A 73 -3.22 -2.01 -0.68
C ARG A 73 -3.40 -1.94 -2.20
N SER A 74 -4.59 -2.23 -2.74
CA SER A 74 -4.87 -2.06 -4.18
C SER A 74 -4.79 -0.60 -4.60
N LEU A 75 -5.30 0.32 -3.78
CA LEU A 75 -5.23 1.75 -4.05
C LEU A 75 -3.77 2.24 -4.06
N GLY A 76 -2.95 1.80 -3.09
CA GLY A 76 -1.52 2.08 -3.09
C GLY A 76 -0.80 1.54 -4.33
N ALA A 77 -1.14 0.33 -4.77
CA ALA A 77 -0.60 -0.24 -6.01
C ALA A 77 -0.99 0.58 -7.25
N LEU A 78 -2.22 1.11 -7.31
CA LEU A 78 -2.66 1.97 -8.40
C LEU A 78 -1.83 3.26 -8.48
N PHE A 79 -1.65 3.97 -7.36
CA PHE A 79 -0.82 5.19 -7.31
C PHE A 79 0.65 4.91 -7.64
N LEU A 80 1.22 3.82 -7.12
CA LEU A 80 2.58 3.42 -7.48
C LEU A 80 2.71 2.97 -8.94
N GLY A 81 1.67 2.38 -9.53
CA GLY A 81 1.62 2.06 -10.95
C GLY A 81 1.65 3.32 -11.82
N LEU A 82 0.83 4.32 -11.48
CA LEU A 82 0.85 5.64 -12.13
C LEU A 82 2.21 6.34 -11.95
N ALA A 83 2.77 6.29 -10.75
CA ALA A 83 4.11 6.81 -10.47
C ALA A 83 5.16 6.10 -11.35
N SER A 84 5.05 4.78 -11.48
CA SER A 84 5.96 3.96 -12.28
C SER A 84 5.89 4.34 -13.76
N LEU A 85 4.68 4.48 -14.30
CA LEU A 85 4.46 4.93 -15.67
C LEU A 85 5.01 6.34 -15.91
N ALA A 86 4.77 7.28 -14.99
CA ALA A 86 5.32 8.63 -15.09
C ALA A 86 6.86 8.63 -15.10
N LEU A 87 7.50 7.81 -14.24
CA LEU A 87 8.96 7.67 -14.23
C LEU A 87 9.50 7.06 -15.53
N LEU A 88 8.81 6.06 -16.10
CA LEU A 88 9.18 5.46 -17.39
C LEU A 88 9.05 6.45 -18.55
N LEU A 89 8.07 7.36 -18.49
CA LEU A 89 7.88 8.43 -19.47
C LEU A 89 8.83 9.63 -19.24
N GLY A 90 9.73 9.57 -18.26
CA GLY A 90 10.68 10.64 -17.94
C GLY A 90 10.09 11.79 -17.10
N LEU A 91 8.83 11.70 -16.69
CA LEU A 91 8.14 12.69 -15.85
C LEU A 91 8.53 12.52 -14.37
N LYS A 92 9.80 12.78 -14.04
CA LYS A 92 10.38 12.54 -12.70
C LYS A 92 9.61 13.22 -11.57
N ALA A 93 9.26 14.49 -11.72
CA ALA A 93 8.56 15.25 -10.69
C ALA A 93 7.19 14.64 -10.37
N LEU A 94 6.43 14.23 -11.39
CA LEU A 94 5.13 13.57 -11.21
C LEU A 94 5.29 12.19 -10.59
N GLY A 95 6.25 11.40 -11.08
CA GLY A 95 6.55 10.06 -10.60
C GLY A 95 6.92 10.02 -9.12
N TYR A 96 7.94 10.79 -8.73
CA TYR A 96 8.34 10.87 -7.32
C TYR A 96 7.31 11.61 -6.46
N GLY A 97 6.60 12.60 -7.00
CA GLY A 97 5.49 13.26 -6.30
C GLY A 97 4.40 12.26 -5.88
N LEU A 98 3.97 11.39 -6.80
CA LEU A 98 3.01 10.32 -6.51
C LEU A 98 3.57 9.29 -5.52
N ALA A 99 4.83 8.88 -5.67
CA ALA A 99 5.49 7.97 -4.75
C ALA A 99 5.56 8.54 -3.32
N LEU A 100 5.97 9.80 -3.17
CA LEU A 100 6.06 10.48 -1.88
C LEU A 100 4.68 10.71 -1.25
N LEU A 101 3.65 10.95 -2.06
CA LEU A 101 2.27 11.00 -1.57
C LEU A 101 1.85 9.65 -0.94
N VAL A 102 2.15 8.53 -1.60
CA VAL A 102 1.90 7.18 -1.03
C VAL A 102 2.70 6.97 0.26
N ALA A 103 3.97 7.39 0.28
CA ALA A 103 4.81 7.31 1.47
C ALA A 103 4.23 8.13 2.64
N LEU A 104 3.73 9.33 2.38
CA LEU A 104 3.10 10.20 3.35
C LEU A 104 1.83 9.55 3.93
N LEU A 105 0.96 9.01 3.09
CA LEU A 105 -0.25 8.30 3.53
C LEU A 105 0.09 7.06 4.37
N ALA A 106 1.13 6.32 3.98
CA ALA A 106 1.63 5.19 4.76
C ALA A 106 2.20 5.64 6.12
N PHE A 107 2.90 6.77 6.16
CA PHE A 107 3.43 7.37 7.38
C PHE A 107 2.32 7.81 8.33
N VAL A 108 1.28 8.49 7.83
CA VAL A 108 0.12 8.88 8.64
C VAL A 108 -0.54 7.66 9.29
N ASN A 109 -0.66 6.56 8.54
CA ASN A 109 -1.21 5.33 9.07
C ASN A 109 -0.30 4.66 10.10
N LEU A 110 1.01 4.74 9.92
CA LEU A 110 2.00 4.19 10.86
C LEU A 110 2.06 5.01 12.17
N ALA A 111 2.01 6.34 12.08
CA ALA A 111 2.15 7.26 13.21
C ALA A 111 0.85 7.45 13.98
N PHE A 112 -0.28 7.65 13.28
CA PHE A 112 -1.58 7.97 13.90
C PHE A 112 -2.54 6.77 13.92
N GLY A 113 -2.19 5.65 13.28
CA GLY A 113 -3.11 4.51 13.13
C GLY A 113 -4.29 4.77 12.18
N PHE A 114 -4.26 5.90 11.44
CA PHE A 114 -5.34 6.28 10.53
C PHE A 114 -5.08 5.80 9.10
N CYS A 115 -5.86 4.83 8.63
CA CYS A 115 -5.78 4.33 7.27
C CYS A 115 -6.84 4.98 6.37
N LEU A 116 -6.44 5.98 5.58
CA LEU A 116 -7.34 6.68 4.66
C LEU A 116 -8.04 5.73 3.66
N GLY A 117 -7.34 4.70 3.17
CA GLY A 117 -7.93 3.70 2.29
C GLY A 117 -9.05 2.88 2.96
N CYS A 118 -8.93 2.58 4.25
CA CYS A 118 -9.99 1.90 5.00
C CYS A 118 -11.20 2.83 5.20
N PHE A 119 -10.96 4.11 5.48
CA PHE A 119 -12.03 5.11 5.59
C PHE A 119 -12.80 5.28 4.27
N LEU A 120 -12.08 5.37 3.15
CA LEU A 120 -12.69 5.45 1.82
C LEU A 120 -13.51 4.21 1.47
N TYR A 121 -13.02 3.01 1.81
CA TYR A 121 -13.77 1.76 1.60
C TYR A 121 -15.11 1.77 2.34
N LEU A 122 -15.12 2.20 3.61
CA LEU A 122 -16.33 2.31 4.40
C LEU A 122 -17.28 3.35 3.81
N HIS A 123 -16.79 4.53 3.45
CA HIS A 123 -17.60 5.57 2.82
C HIS A 123 -18.24 5.10 1.50
N LEU A 124 -17.48 4.43 0.63
CA LEU A 124 -18.01 3.86 -0.61
C LEU A 124 -19.06 2.78 -0.36
N ARG A 125 -18.87 1.97 0.68
CA ARG A 125 -19.86 0.95 1.09
C ARG A 125 -21.14 1.60 1.61
N TYR A 126 -21.05 2.64 2.43
CA TYR A 126 -22.20 3.41 2.92
C TYR A 126 -22.94 4.10 1.77
N ALA A 127 -22.21 4.75 0.86
CA ALA A 127 -22.79 5.39 -0.32
C ALA A 127 -23.53 4.37 -1.22
N ARG A 128 -22.94 3.18 -1.44
CA ARG A 128 -23.63 2.10 -2.17
C ARG A 128 -24.88 1.60 -1.45
N ALA A 129 -24.86 1.49 -0.13
CA ALA A 129 -26.04 1.07 0.63
C ALA A 129 -27.18 2.08 0.46
N LEU A 130 -26.89 3.38 0.54
CA LEU A 130 -27.87 4.45 0.29
C LEU A 130 -28.42 4.43 -1.14
N MET A 131 -27.55 4.25 -2.14
CA MET A 131 -27.97 4.18 -3.56
C MET A 131 -28.72 2.89 -3.90
N SER A 132 -28.49 1.80 -3.17
CA SER A 132 -29.13 0.51 -3.42
C SER A 132 -30.56 0.41 -2.86
N GLY A 133 -31.08 1.46 -2.20
CA GLY A 133 -32.50 1.60 -1.85
C GLY A 133 -33.12 0.39 -1.16
N ARG A 134 -32.39 -0.27 -0.27
CA ARG A 134 -32.89 -1.39 0.54
C ARG A 134 -32.52 -1.20 2.00
#